data_AF-A0A819G0Y3-F1
#
_entry.id   AF-A0A819G0Y3-F1
#
_cell.length_a   1.000
_cell.length_b   1.000
_cell.length_c   1.000
_cell.angle_alpha   90.00
_cell.angle_beta   90.00
_cell.angle_gamma   90.00
#
_symmetry.space_group_name_H-M   'P 1'
#
loop_
_entity.id
_entity.type
_entity.pdbx_description
1 polymer ?
#
loop_
_entity_poly.entity_id
_entity_poly.type
_entity_poly.pdbx_seq_one_letter_code
_entity_poly.pdbx_strand_id
1 'polypeptide(L)'
;MDGSPPIDFVPPTELPLNISPLNSSTPSRFPQNTLIGTLLDEFFLEEWIVKASYEGYFAACAPTHCTFEYVTRNNMLYVATSILGLYGGLTIGLRFIIWNVISLYRLIKKRIRSHRVTAQS
;
A
#
# COMPACT_ATOMS: atom_id res chain seq x y z
N MET A 1 -12.04 20.08 -6.88
CA MET A 1 -12.83 19.69 -5.70
C MET A 1 -11.97 20.02 -4.50
N ASP A 2 -12.04 21.26 -4.03
CA ASP A 2 -11.30 21.66 -2.84
C ASP A 2 -12.09 21.13 -1.62
N GLY A 3 -11.42 20.41 -0.74
CA GLY A 3 -12.04 19.83 0.46
C GLY A 3 -12.34 20.88 1.53
N SER A 4 -12.78 22.07 1.13
CA SER A 4 -13.16 23.12 2.06
C SER A 4 -14.55 22.80 2.64
N PRO A 5 -14.69 22.72 3.97
CA PRO A 5 -16.01 22.57 4.57
C PRO A 5 -16.88 23.80 4.24
N PRO A 6 -18.21 23.64 4.07
CA PRO A 6 -19.11 24.76 3.82
C PRO A 6 -18.99 25.83 4.92
N ILE A 7 -18.98 27.11 4.53
CA ILE A 7 -18.77 28.29 5.38
C ILE A 7 -19.92 28.51 6.39
N ASP A 8 -20.96 27.67 6.35
CA ASP A 8 -22.26 27.96 6.96
C ASP A 8 -22.58 27.08 8.18
N PHE A 9 -21.58 26.35 8.71
CA PHE A 9 -21.79 25.52 9.91
C PHE A 9 -21.78 26.40 11.17
N VAL A 10 -22.91 27.07 11.43
CA VAL A 10 -23.17 27.70 12.73
C VAL A 10 -23.75 26.61 13.65
N PRO A 11 -23.00 26.17 14.68
CA PRO A 11 -23.55 25.23 15.64
C PRO A 11 -24.75 25.90 16.34
N PRO A 12 -25.87 25.18 16.55
CA PRO A 12 -27.01 25.73 17.27
C PRO A 12 -26.58 26.12 18.69
N THR A 13 -26.86 27.36 19.08
CA THR A 13 -26.47 27.94 20.38
C THR A 13 -27.12 27.23 21.57
N GLU A 14 -28.18 26.46 21.32
CA GLU A 14 -28.91 25.69 22.30
C GLU A 14 -29.14 24.29 21.71
N LEU A 15 -28.49 23.27 22.28
CA LEU A 15 -28.79 21.87 22.02
C LEU A 15 -29.88 21.47 23.03
N PRO A 16 -31.14 21.20 22.63
CA PRO A 16 -32.15 20.65 23.52
C PRO A 16 -31.90 19.15 23.74
N LEU A 17 -30.68 18.79 24.15
CA LEU A 17 -30.31 17.43 24.48
C LEU A 17 -30.43 17.26 25.99
N ASN A 18 -31.58 16.74 26.43
CA ASN A 18 -31.76 16.29 27.81
C ASN A 18 -31.09 14.92 27.96
N ILE A 19 -29.78 14.92 28.16
CA ILE A 19 -28.97 13.71 28.31
C ILE A 19 -28.92 13.37 29.79
N SER A 20 -29.68 12.34 30.18
CA SER A 20 -29.55 11.75 31.51
C SER A 20 -28.54 10.61 31.46
N PRO A 21 -27.64 10.48 32.46
CA PRO A 21 -26.75 9.34 32.53
C PRO A 21 -27.56 8.05 32.66
N LEU A 22 -27.07 6.97 32.05
CA LEU A 22 -27.73 5.66 32.10
C LEU A 22 -27.84 5.13 33.55
N ASN A 23 -26.90 5.53 34.41
CA ASN A 23 -26.94 5.31 35.86
C ASN A 23 -26.25 6.48 36.59
N SER A 24 -26.99 7.22 37.41
CA SER A 24 -26.44 8.35 38.20
C SER A 24 -25.77 7.92 39.50
N SER A 25 -25.91 6.66 39.90
CA SER A 25 -25.37 6.12 41.15
C SER A 25 -23.98 5.49 41.00
N THR A 26 -23.51 5.31 39.77
CA THR A 26 -22.15 4.79 39.50
C THR A 26 -21.15 5.94 39.52
N PRO A 27 -20.04 5.83 40.26
CA PRO A 27 -18.98 6.82 40.22
C PRO A 27 -18.35 6.83 38.81
N SER A 28 -18.37 7.99 38.15
CA SER A 28 -17.64 8.23 36.90
C SER A 28 -16.38 9.04 37.20
N ARG A 29 -15.34 8.81 36.42
CA ARG A 29 -14.10 9.60 36.46
C ARG A 29 -14.33 11.02 35.96
N PHE A 30 -15.30 11.21 35.07
CA PHE A 30 -15.64 12.51 34.50
C PHE A 30 -16.94 13.07 35.11
N PRO A 31 -16.87 14.19 35.85
CA PRO A 31 -18.09 14.88 36.28
C PRO A 31 -18.87 15.43 35.08
N GLN A 32 -20.18 15.61 35.25
CA GLN A 32 -21.08 16.09 34.18
C GLN A 32 -20.72 17.49 33.65
N ASN A 33 -19.96 18.27 34.43
CA ASN A 33 -19.49 19.61 34.07
C ASN A 33 -18.13 19.60 33.33
N THR A 34 -17.59 18.43 32.98
CA THR A 34 -16.33 18.32 32.23
C THR A 34 -16.51 18.85 30.81
N LEU A 35 -15.52 19.61 30.32
CA LEU A 35 -15.48 20.09 28.95
C LEU A 35 -15.22 18.95 27.98
N ILE A 36 -15.91 18.93 26.84
CA ILE A 36 -15.74 17.90 25.81
C ILE A 36 -14.28 17.77 25.31
N GLY A 37 -13.53 18.88 25.29
CA GLY A 37 -12.10 18.88 24.94
C GLY A 37 -11.28 18.01 25.88
N THR A 38 -11.56 18.08 27.19
CA THR A 38 -10.87 17.25 28.19
C THR A 38 -11.22 15.78 28.04
N LEU A 39 -12.46 15.43 27.64
CA LEU A 39 -12.83 14.04 27.35
C LEU A 39 -12.07 13.51 26.12
N LEU A 40 -11.92 14.33 25.09
CA LEU A 40 -11.17 13.98 23.88
C LEU A 40 -9.68 13.78 24.17
N ASP A 41 -9.07 14.67 24.95
CA ASP A 41 -7.66 14.58 25.35
C ASP A 41 -7.38 13.31 26.16
N GLU A 42 -8.37 12.85 26.93
CA GLU A 42 -8.27 11.63 27.73
C GLU A 42 -8.95 10.41 27.07
N PHE A 43 -9.29 10.50 25.78
CA PHE A 43 -9.90 9.44 24.98
C PHE A 43 -11.14 8.80 25.63
N PHE A 44 -11.89 9.54 26.45
CA PHE A 44 -13.07 9.07 27.17
C PHE A 44 -12.78 7.85 28.08
N LEU A 45 -11.54 7.69 28.54
CA LEU A 45 -11.15 6.56 29.39
C LEU A 45 -11.69 6.73 30.82
N GLU A 46 -12.72 5.97 31.19
CA GLU A 46 -13.30 5.98 32.55
C GLU A 46 -12.43 5.20 33.55
N GLU A 47 -11.94 4.03 33.17
CA GLU A 47 -11.12 3.17 34.03
C GLU A 47 -9.90 2.62 33.27
N TRP A 48 -8.74 2.67 33.91
CA TRP A 48 -7.51 2.07 33.42
C TRP A 48 -7.38 0.64 33.95
N ILE A 49 -7.99 -0.33 33.26
CA ILE A 49 -7.91 -1.74 33.66
C ILE A 49 -6.58 -2.34 33.20
N VAL A 50 -5.57 -2.30 34.07
CA VAL A 50 -4.20 -2.78 33.80
C VAL A 50 -4.08 -4.31 33.60
N LYS A 51 -5.14 -5.07 33.88
CA LYS A 51 -5.20 -6.55 33.77
C LYS A 51 -6.28 -7.04 32.80
N ALA A 52 -6.64 -6.25 31.79
CA ALA A 52 -7.57 -6.71 30.77
C ALA A 52 -6.87 -7.73 29.84
N SER A 53 -7.31 -8.99 29.88
CA SER A 53 -6.92 -9.99 28.87
C SER A 53 -7.83 -9.83 27.65
N TYR A 54 -7.25 -9.39 26.54
CA TYR A 54 -7.96 -9.20 25.28
C TYR A 54 -7.87 -10.43 24.36
N GLU A 55 -7.32 -11.54 24.83
CA GLU A 55 -7.09 -12.73 24.01
C GLU A 55 -8.37 -13.27 23.37
N GLY A 56 -9.47 -13.33 24.13
CA GLY A 56 -10.76 -13.79 23.59
C GLY A 56 -11.33 -12.85 22.52
N TYR A 57 -11.15 -11.53 22.70
CA TYR A 57 -11.58 -10.54 21.71
C TYR A 57 -10.75 -10.62 20.42
N PHE A 58 -9.42 -10.71 20.55
CA PHE A 58 -8.53 -10.88 19.40
C PHE A 58 -8.74 -12.22 18.70
N ALA A 59 -9.04 -13.30 19.43
CA ALA A 59 -9.36 -14.60 18.85
C ALA A 59 -10.68 -14.56 18.06
N ALA A 60 -11.69 -13.86 18.57
CA ALA A 60 -12.98 -13.70 17.89
C ALA A 60 -12.92 -12.77 16.67
N CYS A 61 -12.07 -11.75 16.71
CA CYS A 61 -11.93 -10.75 15.65
C CYS A 61 -10.68 -10.96 14.77
N ALA A 62 -10.01 -12.11 14.88
CA ALA A 62 -8.85 -12.41 14.06
C ALA A 62 -9.26 -12.44 12.57
N PRO A 63 -8.68 -11.59 11.71
CA PRO A 63 -9.00 -11.61 10.29
C PRO A 63 -8.59 -12.95 9.70
N THR A 64 -9.53 -13.63 9.03
CA THR A 64 -9.25 -14.90 8.34
C THR A 64 -8.33 -14.72 7.14
N HIS A 65 -8.31 -13.53 6.56
CA HIS A 65 -7.46 -13.15 5.46
C HIS A 65 -6.88 -11.75 5.67
N CYS A 66 -5.56 -11.64 5.56
CA CYS A 66 -4.89 -10.35 5.53
C CYS A 66 -4.92 -9.79 4.09
N THR A 67 -5.53 -8.63 3.91
CA THR A 67 -5.42 -7.87 2.66
C THR A 67 -4.26 -6.90 2.77
N PHE A 68 -3.22 -7.15 1.98
CA PHE A 68 -2.09 -6.23 1.84
C PHE A 68 -2.42 -5.21 0.76
N GLU A 69 -2.59 -3.95 1.16
CA GLU A 69 -2.69 -2.85 0.22
C GLU A 69 -1.28 -2.38 -0.14
N TYR A 70 -0.85 -2.68 -1.37
CA TYR A 70 0.42 -2.19 -1.90
C TYR A 70 0.27 -0.72 -2.28
N VAL A 71 0.43 0.16 -1.29
CA VAL A 71 0.50 1.61 -1.53
C VAL A 71 1.83 1.91 -2.22
N THR A 72 1.85 1.85 -3.55
CA THR A 72 3.03 2.25 -4.34
C THR A 72 3.19 3.76 -4.23
N ARG A 73 3.90 4.22 -3.22
CA ARG A 73 4.28 5.62 -3.05
C ARG A 73 5.13 6.01 -4.28
N ASN A 74 4.58 6.86 -5.16
CA ASN A 74 5.13 7.29 -6.46
C ASN A 74 6.63 7.04 -6.62
N ASN A 75 6.99 5.86 -7.12
CA ASN A 75 8.39 5.49 -7.24
C ASN A 75 8.88 5.94 -8.62
N MET A 76 9.13 7.24 -8.77
CA MET A 76 9.65 7.85 -10.01
C MET A 76 10.89 7.11 -10.54
N LEU A 77 11.68 6.57 -9.61
CA LEU A 77 12.84 5.73 -9.89
C LEU A 77 12.46 4.42 -10.61
N TYR A 78 11.33 3.80 -10.25
CA TYR A 78 10.81 2.61 -10.93
C TYR A 78 10.41 2.92 -12.39
N VAL A 79 9.78 4.06 -12.64
CA VAL A 79 9.41 4.49 -13.99
C VAL A 79 10.67 4.78 -14.83
N ALA A 80 11.63 5.51 -14.26
CA ALA A 80 12.88 5.84 -14.95
C ALA A 80 13.71 4.60 -15.28
N THR A 81 13.88 3.68 -14.32
CA THR A 81 14.59 2.41 -14.53
C THR A 81 13.89 1.52 -15.55
N SER A 82 12.56 1.51 -15.56
CA SER A 82 11.78 0.79 -16.58
C SER A 82 12.03 1.33 -17.98
N ILE A 83 12.02 2.66 -18.17
CA ILE A 83 12.30 3.29 -19.46
C ILE A 83 13.72 2.99 -19.90
N LEU A 84 14.71 3.22 -19.03
CA LEU A 84 16.12 2.94 -19.34
C LEU A 84 16.36 1.46 -19.64
N GLY A 85 15.68 0.56 -18.93
CA GLY A 85 15.72 -0.88 -19.16
C GLY A 85 15.10 -1.27 -20.49
N LEU A 86 13.98 -0.66 -20.87
CA LEU A 86 13.32 -0.93 -22.15
C LEU A 86 14.19 -0.47 -23.33
N TYR A 87 14.66 0.78 -23.29
CA TYR A 87 15.49 1.35 -24.36
C TYR A 87 16.86 0.68 -24.43
N GLY A 88 17.52 0.50 -23.29
CA GLY A 88 18.83 -0.14 -23.19
C GLY A 88 18.76 -1.62 -23.55
N GLY A 89 17.82 -2.35 -22.97
CA GLY A 89 17.63 -3.78 -23.18
C GLY A 89 17.24 -4.11 -24.63
N LEU A 90 16.34 -3.33 -25.24
CA LEU A 90 15.96 -3.55 -26.63
C LEU A 90 17.13 -3.30 -27.59
N THR A 91 17.87 -2.22 -27.39
CA THR A 91 18.99 -1.85 -28.28
C THR A 91 20.15 -2.84 -28.17
N ILE A 92 20.55 -3.17 -26.94
CA ILE A 92 21.66 -4.10 -26.68
C ILE A 92 21.25 -5.52 -27.05
N GLY A 93 20.03 -5.93 -26.68
CA GLY A 93 19.48 -7.24 -27.00
C GLY A 93 19.38 -7.49 -28.51
N LEU A 94 18.87 -6.52 -29.27
CA LEU A 94 18.77 -6.66 -30.73
C LEU A 94 20.15 -6.74 -31.39
N ARG A 95 21.12 -5.90 -30.98
CA ARG A 95 22.51 -6.00 -31.48
C ARG A 95 23.13 -7.36 -31.19
N PHE A 96 22.92 -7.88 -29.98
CA PHE A 96 23.41 -9.19 -29.58
C PHE A 96 22.81 -10.30 -30.43
N ILE A 97 21.49 -10.27 -30.66
CA ILE A 97 20.79 -11.24 -31.51
C ILE A 97 21.36 -11.20 -32.93
N ILE A 98 21.49 -10.01 -33.53
CA ILE A 98 22.01 -9.84 -34.90
C ILE A 98 23.42 -10.43 -35.02
N TRP A 99 24.32 -10.12 -34.08
CA TRP A 99 25.68 -10.65 -34.08
C TRP A 99 25.69 -12.19 -34.04
N ASN A 100 24.89 -12.78 -33.15
CA ASN A 100 24.77 -14.23 -33.01
C ASN A 100 24.22 -14.88 -34.29
N VAL A 101 23.18 -14.31 -34.89
CA VAL A 101 22.58 -14.81 -36.14
C VAL A 101 23.58 -14.76 -37.30
N ILE A 102 24.31 -13.65 -37.46
CA ILE A 102 25.32 -13.52 -38.52
C ILE A 102 26.45 -14.54 -38.32
N SER A 103 26.93 -14.71 -37.08
CA SER A 103 27.97 -15.68 -36.75
C SER A 103 27.51 -17.11 -37.08
N LEU A 104 26.30 -17.48 -36.65
CA LEU A 104 25.71 -18.78 -36.92
C LEU A 104 25.55 -19.02 -38.43
N TYR A 105 25.03 -18.04 -39.17
CA TYR A 105 24.90 -18.11 -40.62
C TYR A 105 26.26 -18.34 -41.31
N ARG A 106 27.31 -17.64 -40.88
CA ARG A 106 28.67 -17.81 -41.40
C ARG A 106 29.22 -19.21 -41.12
N LEU A 107 28.97 -19.75 -39.92
CA LEU A 107 29.40 -21.11 -39.53
C LEU A 107 28.68 -22.18 -40.38
N ILE A 108 27.37 -22.06 -40.55
CA ILE A 108 26.57 -22.97 -41.38
C ILE A 108 27.07 -22.94 -42.83
N LYS A 109 27.25 -21.74 -43.41
CA LYS A 109 27.74 -21.59 -44.78
C LYS A 109 29.15 -22.15 -44.97
N LYS A 110 30.06 -21.95 -44.02
CA LYS A 110 31.40 -22.56 -44.03
C LYS A 110 31.32 -24.09 -43.98
N ARG A 111 30.50 -24.65 -43.09
CA ARG A 111 30.32 -26.10 -42.96
C ARG A 111 29.74 -26.72 -44.25
N ILE A 112 28.75 -26.09 -44.87
CA ILE A 112 28.20 -26.53 -46.16
C ILE A 112 29.25 -26.49 -47.28
N ARG A 113 30.06 -25.42 -47.37
CA ARG A 113 31.15 -25.36 -48.35
C ARG A 113 32.19 -26.45 -48.12
N SER A 114 32.57 -26.70 -46.87
CA SER A 114 33.53 -27.75 -46.51
C SER A 114 33.06 -29.14 -46.94
N HIS A 115 31.78 -29.47 -46.70
CA HIS A 115 31.20 -30.75 -47.11
C HIS A 115 31.10 -30.91 -48.64
N ARG A 116 30.89 -29.83 -49.39
CA ARG A 116 30.88 -29.90 -50.86
C ARG A 116 32.26 -30.17 -51.46
N VAL A 117 33.33 -29.69 -50.82
CA VAL A 117 34.72 -29.91 -51.29
C VAL A 117 35.18 -31.35 -51.05
N THR A 118 34.72 -32.01 -49.98
CA THR A 118 35.08 -33.41 -49.67
C THR A 118 34.22 -34.44 -50.42
N ALA A 119 33.08 -34.04 -50.98
CA ALA A 119 32.24 -34.90 -51.83
C ALA A 119 32.70 -34.94 -53.30
N GLN A 120 33.74 -34.17 -53.67
CA GLN A 120 34.23 -34.01 -55.03
C GLN A 120 35.68 -34.53 -55.21
N SER A 121 36.25 -35.17 -54.18
CA SER A 121 37.56 -35.84 -54.16
C SER A 121 37.42 -37.35 -54.10
#